data_AF-A0A379U5G1-F1
#
_entry.id   AF-A0A379U5G1-F1
#
_cell.length_a   1.000
_cell.length_b   1.000
_cell.length_c   1.000
_cell.angle_alpha   90.00
_cell.angle_beta   90.00
_cell.angle_gamma   90.00
#
_symmetry.space_group_name_H-M   'P 1'
#
loop_
_entity.id
_entity.type
_entity.pdbx_description
1 polymer ?
#
loop_
_entity_poly.entity_id
_entity_poly.type
_entity_poly.pdbx_seq_one_letter_code
_entity_poly.pdbx_strand_id
1 'polypeptide(L)'
;MGIAWALTLAETLIAPVTPSNTARGGGIIHPVMRAIAESLGSEPGNRENGATGRYLALVNYNINPISSAMFITATAPNPLIVSFLTKGTDGVLNMTWGMWAIAALLPAVVSLVVMPIVIWWLYPPAVTRTPDAPQFARQKLTALGPLSLAEKITLAVFILLLCLWAGVLPCSWGAAGPSILPAPH
;
A
#
# COMPACT_ATOMS: atom_id res chain seq x y z
N MET A 1 -14.83 -0.21 -11.85
CA MET A 1 -14.02 -1.30 -11.25
C MET A 1 -12.51 -1.08 -11.39
N GLY A 2 -11.96 -0.90 -12.60
CA GLY A 2 -10.51 -0.66 -12.77
C GLY A 2 -9.95 0.51 -11.93
N ILE A 3 -10.69 1.61 -11.79
CA ILE A 3 -10.34 2.75 -10.93
C ILE A 3 -10.16 2.34 -9.46
N ALA A 4 -11.03 1.47 -8.93
CA ALA A 4 -10.95 1.02 -7.55
C ALA A 4 -9.70 0.17 -7.29
N TRP A 5 -9.34 -0.70 -8.23
CA TRP A 5 -8.08 -1.45 -8.15
C TRP A 5 -6.85 -0.56 -8.35
N ALA A 6 -6.94 0.48 -9.20
CA ALA A 6 -5.86 1.47 -9.32
C ALA A 6 -5.63 2.20 -7.99
N LEU A 7 -6.69 2.64 -7.31
CA LEU A 7 -6.60 3.22 -5.96
C LEU A 7 -6.04 2.22 -4.95
N THR A 8 -6.48 0.96 -5.03
CA THR A 8 -6.03 -0.15 -4.17
C THR A 8 -4.52 -0.36 -4.30
N LEU A 9 -4.02 -0.43 -5.53
CA LEU A 9 -2.61 -0.62 -5.82
C LEU A 9 -1.79 0.62 -5.42
N ALA A 10 -2.26 1.82 -5.73
CA ALA A 10 -1.58 3.06 -5.37
C ALA A 10 -1.36 3.14 -3.84
N GLU A 11 -2.41 2.90 -3.06
CA GLU A 11 -2.32 2.89 -1.59
C GLU A 11 -1.37 1.81 -1.06
N THR A 12 -1.43 0.61 -1.65
CA THR A 12 -0.58 -0.52 -1.24
C THR A 12 0.89 -0.24 -1.53
N LEU A 13 1.21 0.40 -2.66
CA LEU A 13 2.59 0.72 -3.06
C LEU A 13 3.24 1.76 -2.15
N ILE A 14 2.48 2.73 -1.64
CA ILE A 14 3.00 3.77 -0.74
C ILE A 14 3.04 3.34 0.73
N ALA A 15 2.28 2.31 1.11
CA ALA A 15 2.17 1.78 2.47
C ALA A 15 3.49 1.45 3.17
N PRO A 16 4.47 0.76 2.56
CA PRO A 16 5.72 0.42 3.25
C PRO A 16 6.62 1.64 3.54
N VAL A 17 6.39 2.79 2.89
CA VAL A 17 7.24 3.99 3.02
C VAL A 17 6.68 5.01 3.98
N THR A 18 5.36 5.14 4.01
CA THR A 18 4.71 6.21 4.77
C THR A 18 4.14 5.64 6.06
N PRO A 19 4.75 5.92 7.23
CA PRO A 19 4.44 5.29 8.51
C PRO A 19 3.22 5.93 9.20
N SER A 20 2.17 6.19 8.42
CA SER A 20 0.94 6.79 8.93
C SER A 20 -0.23 6.44 8.01
N ASN A 21 -1.18 5.69 8.56
CA ASN A 21 -2.40 5.32 7.86
C ASN A 21 -3.27 6.56 7.57
N THR A 22 -3.33 7.55 8.47
CA THR A 22 -4.03 8.83 8.26
C THR A 22 -3.38 9.66 7.15
N ALA A 23 -2.05 9.77 7.13
CA ALA A 23 -1.34 10.54 6.09
C ALA A 23 -1.56 9.93 4.71
N ARG A 24 -1.51 8.60 4.60
CA ARG A 24 -1.77 7.90 3.34
C ARG A 24 -3.23 7.99 2.90
N GLY A 25 -4.14 7.49 3.74
CA GLY A 25 -5.55 7.35 3.42
C GLY A 25 -6.22 8.71 3.18
N GLY A 26 -6.05 9.65 4.10
CA GLY A 26 -6.68 10.98 4.05
C GLY A 26 -5.86 12.05 3.33
N GLY A 27 -4.53 12.01 3.44
CA GLY A 27 -3.66 13.05 2.88
C GLY A 27 -3.28 12.82 1.42
N ILE A 28 -3.04 11.56 1.02
CA ILE A 28 -2.52 11.22 -0.31
C ILE A 28 -3.63 10.64 -1.19
N ILE A 29 -4.29 9.56 -0.76
CA ILE A 29 -5.22 8.82 -1.62
C ILE A 29 -6.60 9.48 -1.69
N HIS A 30 -7.09 10.07 -0.60
CA HIS A 30 -8.43 10.68 -0.60
C HIS A 30 -8.59 11.83 -1.60
N PRO A 31 -7.65 12.79 -1.75
CA PRO A 31 -7.74 13.82 -2.78
C PRO A 31 -7.75 13.25 -4.20
N VAL A 32 -6.94 12.21 -4.47
CA VAL A 32 -6.91 11.51 -5.77
C VAL A 32 -8.26 10.85 -6.05
N MET A 33 -8.81 10.14 -5.05
CA MET A 33 -10.13 9.53 -5.13
C MET A 33 -11.21 10.58 -5.42
N ARG A 34 -11.18 11.72 -4.71
CA ARG A 34 -12.15 12.81 -4.87
C ARG A 34 -12.08 13.43 -6.27
N ALA A 35 -10.89 13.73 -6.77
CA ALA A 35 -10.72 14.27 -8.12
C ALA A 35 -11.26 13.31 -9.20
N ILE A 36 -11.09 12.00 -9.00
CA ILE A 36 -11.69 11.00 -9.90
C ILE A 36 -13.20 10.99 -9.78
N ALA A 37 -13.76 10.99 -8.56
CA ALA A 37 -15.21 11.02 -8.35
C ALA A 37 -15.86 12.26 -9.00
N GLU A 38 -15.25 13.43 -8.82
CA GLU A 38 -15.70 14.69 -9.44
C GLU A 38 -15.63 14.63 -10.97
N SER A 39 -14.56 14.04 -11.55
CA SER A 39 -14.47 13.84 -13.00
C SER A 39 -15.54 12.89 -13.56
N LEU A 40 -16.14 12.06 -12.71
CA LEU A 40 -17.25 11.17 -13.05
C LEU A 40 -18.63 11.79 -12.75
N GLY A 41 -18.68 13.08 -12.42
CA GLY A 41 -19.91 13.81 -12.07
C GLY A 41 -20.49 13.42 -10.71
N SER A 42 -19.71 12.78 -9.84
CA SER A 42 -20.15 12.33 -8.52
C SER A 42 -19.70 13.29 -7.43
N GLU A 43 -20.58 14.19 -7.03
CA GLU A 43 -20.32 15.17 -5.97
C GLU A 43 -20.80 14.71 -4.58
N PRO A 44 -20.10 15.10 -3.49
CA PRO A 44 -20.56 14.84 -2.13
C PRO A 44 -21.94 15.47 -1.85
N GLY A 45 -22.88 14.69 -1.31
CA GLY A 45 -24.20 15.19 -0.91
C GLY A 45 -25.29 15.13 -1.99
N ASN A 46 -24.93 14.88 -3.26
CA ASN A 46 -25.91 14.65 -4.31
C ASN A 46 -26.40 13.18 -4.28
N ARG A 47 -27.69 12.97 -3.99
CA ARG A 47 -28.28 11.63 -3.83
C ARG A 47 -28.46 10.89 -5.17
N GLU A 48 -28.56 11.60 -6.29
CA GLU A 48 -28.74 11.02 -7.63
C GLU A 48 -27.40 10.56 -8.23
N ASN A 49 -26.34 11.36 -8.11
CA ASN A 49 -25.06 11.10 -8.79
C ASN A 49 -23.92 10.64 -7.86
N GLY A 50 -24.13 10.64 -6.53
CA GLY A 50 -23.09 10.36 -5.53
C GLY A 50 -22.70 8.88 -5.36
N ALA A 51 -23.41 7.93 -6.00
CA ALA A 51 -23.20 6.50 -5.77
C ALA A 51 -21.79 6.02 -6.15
N THR A 52 -21.24 6.54 -7.26
CA THR A 52 -19.89 6.20 -7.72
C THR A 52 -18.82 6.73 -6.76
N GLY A 53 -18.92 7.98 -6.33
CA GLY A 53 -18.00 8.59 -5.36
C GLY A 53 -18.10 7.91 -4.00
N ARG A 54 -19.31 7.51 -3.56
CA ARG A 54 -19.50 6.73 -2.33
C ARG A 54 -18.79 5.38 -2.41
N TYR A 55 -18.94 4.65 -3.52
CA TYR A 55 -18.22 3.41 -3.76
C TYR A 55 -16.70 3.61 -3.66
N LEU A 56 -16.15 4.62 -4.36
CA LEU A 56 -14.71 4.90 -4.35
C LEU A 56 -14.19 5.35 -2.98
N ALA A 57 -14.98 6.14 -2.24
CA ALA A 57 -14.65 6.56 -0.88
C ALA A 57 -14.61 5.38 0.08
N LEU A 58 -15.55 4.43 -0.04
CA LEU A 58 -15.56 3.20 0.76
C LEU A 58 -14.38 2.30 0.42
N VAL A 59 -14.02 2.18 -0.87
CA VAL A 59 -12.79 1.47 -1.27
C VAL A 59 -11.57 2.14 -0.65
N ASN A 60 -11.42 3.46 -0.77
CA ASN A 60 -10.33 4.25 -0.19
C ASN A 60 -10.22 4.06 1.34
N TYR A 61 -11.34 4.02 2.04
CA TYR A 61 -11.36 3.79 3.48
C TYR A 61 -10.91 2.37 3.85
N ASN A 62 -11.39 1.35 3.13
CA ASN A 62 -11.13 -0.05 3.47
C ASN A 62 -9.77 -0.57 2.98
N ILE A 63 -9.16 0.04 1.96
CA ILE A 63 -7.81 -0.33 1.52
C ILE A 63 -6.73 0.05 2.56
N ASN A 64 -6.92 1.16 3.25
CA ASN A 64 -5.95 1.72 4.18
C ASN A 64 -5.60 0.77 5.34
N PRO A 65 -6.54 0.12 6.04
CA PRO A 65 -6.22 -0.88 7.06
C PRO A 65 -5.60 -2.16 6.48
N ILE A 66 -6.04 -2.63 5.31
CA ILE A 66 -5.47 -3.82 4.66
C ILE A 66 -3.98 -3.59 4.38
N SER A 67 -3.65 -2.49 3.69
CA SER A 67 -2.26 -2.11 3.40
C SER A 67 -1.46 -1.78 4.66
N SER A 68 -2.10 -1.28 5.73
CA SER A 68 -1.45 -1.06 7.02
C SER A 68 -1.05 -2.37 7.69
N ALA A 69 -1.83 -3.44 7.55
CA ALA A 69 -1.50 -4.75 8.10
C ALA A 69 -0.39 -5.46 7.31
N MET A 70 -0.20 -5.13 6.03
CA MET A 70 0.79 -5.77 5.16
C MET A 70 2.24 -5.51 5.55
N PHE A 71 2.54 -4.33 6.09
CA PHE A 71 3.92 -3.90 6.31
C PHE A 71 4.13 -3.43 7.74
N ILE A 72 5.22 -3.89 8.37
CA ILE A 72 5.59 -3.44 9.72
C ILE A 72 5.74 -1.92 9.78
N THR A 73 6.16 -1.28 8.69
CA THR A 73 6.42 0.16 8.64
C THR A 73 5.21 1.02 8.30
N ALA A 74 4.05 0.43 7.99
CA ALA A 74 2.91 1.19 7.46
C ALA A 74 2.11 1.95 8.55
N THR A 75 2.24 1.58 9.82
CA THR A 75 1.58 2.26 10.94
C THR A 75 2.34 2.06 12.24
N ALA A 76 2.22 3.02 13.17
CA ALA A 76 2.94 3.04 14.45
C ALA A 76 2.70 1.82 15.36
N PRO A 77 1.51 1.18 15.40
CA PRO A 77 1.29 -0.03 16.19
C PRO A 77 2.09 -1.25 15.75
N ASN A 78 2.45 -1.37 14.47
CA ASN A 78 3.06 -2.59 13.96
C ASN A 78 4.46 -2.87 14.53
N PRO A 79 5.39 -1.90 14.60
CA PRO A 79 6.66 -2.11 15.29
C PRO A 79 6.49 -2.41 16.78
N LEU A 80 5.42 -1.90 17.42
CA LEU A 80 5.13 -2.22 18.82
C LEU A 80 4.78 -3.71 18.98
N ILE A 81 3.96 -4.27 18.08
CA ILE A 81 3.65 -5.72 18.06
C ILE A 81 4.94 -6.54 17.95
N VAL A 82 5.82 -6.18 17.02
CA VAL A 82 7.13 -6.84 16.86
C VAL A 82 7.93 -6.77 18.16
N SER A 83 8.02 -5.59 18.77
CA SER A 83 8.76 -5.40 20.02
C SER A 83 8.20 -6.21 21.19
N PHE A 84 6.87 -6.33 21.29
CA PHE A 84 6.22 -7.11 22.35
C PHE A 84 6.41 -8.61 22.15
N LEU A 85 6.34 -9.10 20.90
CA LEU A 85 6.61 -10.50 20.59
C LEU A 85 8.07 -10.88 20.91
N THR A 86 9.02 -10.04 20.54
CA THR A 86 10.44 -10.28 20.83
C THR A 86 10.70 -10.28 22.34
N LYS A 87 10.16 -9.30 23.08
CA LYS A 87 10.33 -9.22 24.54
C LYS A 87 9.62 -10.35 25.29
N GLY A 88 8.41 -10.72 24.87
CA GLY A 88 7.60 -11.74 25.53
C GLY A 88 8.04 -13.18 25.27
N THR A 89 9.01 -13.38 24.35
CA THR A 89 9.55 -14.71 24.02
C THR A 89 11.04 -14.84 24.32
N ASP A 90 11.60 -13.92 25.13
CA ASP A 90 13.04 -13.87 25.43
C ASP A 90 13.93 -13.88 24.17
N GLY A 91 13.44 -13.28 23.08
CA GLY A 91 14.14 -13.24 21.79
C GLY A 91 14.06 -14.51 20.95
N VAL A 92 13.28 -15.52 21.34
CA VAL A 92 13.07 -16.74 20.53
C VAL A 92 12.31 -16.42 19.23
N LEU A 93 11.33 -15.51 19.27
CA LEU A 93 10.63 -15.02 18.08
C LEU A 93 11.16 -13.62 17.70
N ASN A 94 12.14 -13.60 16.79
CA ASN A 94 12.59 -12.38 16.13
C ASN A 94 11.87 -12.20 14.79
N MET A 95 10.78 -11.42 14.81
CA MET A 95 10.01 -11.12 13.60
C MET A 95 10.73 -10.09 12.74
N THR A 96 11.28 -10.52 11.60
CA THR A 96 11.88 -9.61 10.62
C THR A 96 10.81 -8.94 9.75
N TRP A 97 11.19 -7.84 9.09
CA TRP A 97 10.33 -7.16 8.12
C TRP A 97 9.88 -8.09 6.99
N GLY A 98 10.81 -8.86 6.42
CA GLY A 98 10.50 -9.83 5.36
C GLY A 98 9.56 -10.94 5.82
N MET A 99 9.76 -11.49 7.01
CA MET A 99 8.87 -12.55 7.56
C MET A 99 7.44 -12.06 7.71
N TRP A 100 7.24 -10.86 8.27
CA TRP A 100 5.91 -10.27 8.39
C TRP A 100 5.28 -10.04 7.02
N ALA A 101 6.02 -9.42 6.10
CA ALA A 101 5.51 -9.10 4.77
C ALA A 101 5.07 -10.35 4.01
N ILE A 102 5.85 -11.44 4.08
CA ILE A 102 5.51 -12.72 3.47
C ILE A 102 4.30 -13.37 4.16
N ALA A 103 4.26 -13.36 5.50
CA ALA A 103 3.15 -13.92 6.26
C ALA A 103 1.83 -13.17 5.98
N ALA A 104 1.89 -11.85 5.85
CA ALA A 104 0.75 -11.00 5.55
C ALA A 104 0.36 -11.00 4.06
N LEU A 105 1.25 -11.45 3.15
CA LEU A 105 1.07 -11.33 1.70
C LEU A 105 -0.21 -12.02 1.22
N LEU A 106 -0.37 -13.31 1.53
CA LEU A 106 -1.51 -14.09 1.05
C LEU A 106 -2.87 -13.53 1.54
N PRO A 107 -3.10 -13.35 2.86
CA PRO A 107 -4.38 -12.82 3.34
C PRO A 107 -4.63 -11.39 2.84
N ALA A 108 -3.57 -10.58 2.69
CA ALA A 108 -3.71 -9.24 2.15
C ALA A 108 -4.09 -9.26 0.67
N VAL A 109 -3.38 -9.99 -0.20
CA VAL A 109 -3.71 -10.07 -1.63
C VAL A 109 -5.14 -10.53 -1.85
N VAL A 110 -5.60 -11.54 -1.09
CA VAL A 110 -7.00 -11.98 -1.12
C VAL A 110 -7.92 -10.82 -0.73
N SER A 111 -7.63 -10.12 0.37
CA SER A 111 -8.43 -8.97 0.82
C SER A 111 -8.42 -7.81 -0.18
N LEU A 112 -7.30 -7.52 -0.82
CA LEU A 112 -7.15 -6.46 -1.85
C LEU A 112 -7.99 -6.75 -3.10
N VAL A 113 -8.14 -8.02 -3.47
CA VAL A 113 -8.96 -8.44 -4.60
C VAL A 113 -10.44 -8.48 -4.22
N VAL A 114 -10.77 -9.07 -3.06
CA VAL A 114 -12.14 -9.30 -2.62
C VAL A 114 -12.83 -8.02 -2.14
N MET A 115 -12.13 -7.14 -1.43
CA MET A 115 -12.71 -5.94 -0.84
C MET A 115 -13.44 -5.05 -1.85
N PRO A 116 -12.86 -4.66 -3.01
CA PRO A 116 -13.56 -3.85 -4.00
C PRO A 116 -14.82 -4.54 -4.55
N ILE A 117 -14.80 -5.87 -4.68
CA ILE A 117 -15.95 -6.66 -5.16
C ILE A 117 -17.08 -6.65 -4.13
N VAL A 118 -16.74 -6.87 -2.86
CA VAL A 118 -17.71 -6.86 -1.76
C VAL A 118 -18.35 -5.47 -1.62
N ILE A 119 -17.56 -4.40 -1.67
CA ILE A 119 -18.08 -3.03 -1.59
C ILE A 119 -18.94 -2.71 -2.81
N TRP A 120 -18.58 -3.20 -3.99
CA TRP A 120 -19.40 -3.01 -5.20
C TRP A 120 -20.76 -3.68 -5.07
N TRP A 121 -20.82 -4.87 -4.45
CA TRP A 121 -22.08 -5.56 -4.23
C TRP A 121 -22.97 -4.84 -3.19
N LEU A 122 -22.37 -4.30 -2.13
CA LEU A 122 -23.10 -3.56 -1.08
C LEU A 122 -23.51 -2.14 -1.51
N TYR A 123 -22.65 -1.48 -2.29
CA TYR A 123 -22.79 -0.09 -2.71
C TYR A 123 -22.47 0.02 -4.20
N PRO A 124 -23.36 -0.46 -5.07
CA PRO A 124 -23.11 -0.47 -6.50
C PRO A 124 -22.94 0.96 -7.03
N PRO A 125 -21.87 1.24 -7.79
CA PRO A 125 -21.66 2.53 -8.42
C PRO A 125 -22.65 2.73 -9.57
N ALA A 126 -23.15 3.96 -9.74
CA ALA A 126 -24.02 4.32 -10.86
C ALA A 126 -23.27 4.27 -12.21
N VAL A 127 -21.99 4.66 -12.20
CA VAL A 127 -21.12 4.63 -13.39
C VAL A 127 -20.30 3.34 -13.39
N THR A 128 -20.67 2.40 -14.26
CA THR A 128 -19.98 1.11 -14.42
C THR A 128 -19.09 1.06 -15.65
N ARG A 129 -19.35 1.91 -16.65
CA ARG A 129 -18.56 2.03 -17.87
C ARG A 129 -18.05 3.47 -18.05
N THR A 130 -16.75 3.58 -18.25
CA THR A 130 -16.06 4.83 -18.59
C THR A 130 -15.21 4.58 -19.82
N PRO A 131 -15.80 4.62 -21.03
CA PRO A 131 -15.09 4.35 -22.27
C PRO A 131 -13.88 5.28 -22.46
N ASP A 132 -13.97 6.51 -21.95
CA ASP A 132 -12.91 7.52 -22.06
C ASP A 132 -11.82 7.41 -20.98
N ALA A 133 -11.95 6.52 -20.00
CA ALA A 133 -10.98 6.40 -18.90
C ALA A 133 -9.54 6.11 -19.37
N PRO A 134 -9.29 5.21 -20.35
CA PRO A 134 -7.94 4.98 -20.86
C PRO A 134 -7.37 6.21 -21.56
N GLN A 135 -8.20 6.96 -22.29
CA GLN A 135 -7.75 8.17 -23.00
C GLN A 135 -7.44 9.29 -22.00
N PHE A 136 -8.30 9.49 -20.99
CA PHE A 136 -8.07 10.43 -19.90
C PHE A 136 -6.78 10.11 -19.12
N ALA A 137 -6.55 8.83 -18.79
CA ALA A 137 -5.33 8.40 -18.12
C ALA A 137 -4.07 8.68 -18.96
N ARG A 138 -4.13 8.43 -20.28
CA ARG A 138 -3.03 8.76 -21.20
C ARG A 138 -2.77 10.27 -21.26
N GLN A 139 -3.82 11.09 -21.36
CA GLN A 139 -3.67 12.55 -21.37
C GLN A 139 -3.01 13.07 -20.09
N LYS A 140 -3.43 12.56 -18.92
CA LYS A 140 -2.80 12.90 -17.63
C LYS A 140 -1.35 12.43 -17.56
N LEU A 141 -1.04 11.22 -18.04
CA LEU A 141 0.33 10.71 -18.09
C LEU A 141 1.21 11.54 -19.03
N THR A 142 0.70 11.95 -20.19
CA THR A 142 1.41 12.84 -21.11
C THR A 142 1.64 14.22 -20.51
N ALA A 143 0.68 14.75 -19.74
CA ALA A 143 0.82 16.02 -19.05
C ALA A 143 1.86 15.98 -17.90
N LEU A 144 2.05 14.84 -17.24
CA LEU A 144 3.10 14.64 -16.25
C LEU A 144 4.50 14.58 -16.87
N GLY A 145 4.59 14.09 -18.11
CA GLY A 145 5.86 13.96 -18.84
C GLY A 145 6.73 12.80 -18.34
N PRO A 146 7.98 12.70 -18.81
CA PRO A 146 8.89 11.64 -18.40
C PRO A 146 9.34 11.81 -16.94
N LEU A 147 9.58 10.69 -16.25
CA LEU A 147 10.11 10.70 -14.89
C LEU A 147 11.39 11.52 -14.79
N SER A 148 11.38 12.49 -13.89
CA SER A 148 12.52 13.30 -13.51
C SER A 148 13.64 12.46 -12.90
N LEU A 149 14.86 13.01 -12.88
CA LEU A 149 15.99 12.34 -12.24
C LEU A 149 15.73 12.10 -10.75
N ALA A 150 15.09 13.05 -10.07
CA ALA A 150 14.75 12.93 -8.65
C ALA A 150 13.80 11.76 -8.40
N GLU A 151 12.72 11.62 -9.17
CA GLU A 151 11.77 10.51 -9.03
C GLU A 151 12.43 9.15 -9.28
N LYS A 152 13.34 9.07 -10.26
CA LYS A 152 14.11 7.84 -10.53
C LYS A 152 15.03 7.47 -9.37
N ILE A 153 15.73 8.45 -8.78
CA ILE A 153 16.59 8.22 -7.62
C ILE A 153 15.75 7.76 -6.43
N THR A 154 14.61 8.41 -6.16
CA THR A 154 13.70 8.01 -5.07
C THR A 154 13.21 6.57 -5.26
N LEU A 155 12.78 6.21 -6.47
CA LEU A 155 12.34 4.85 -6.78
C LEU A 155 13.46 3.82 -6.56
N ALA A 156 14.68 4.14 -7.00
CA ALA A 156 15.84 3.26 -6.83
C ALA A 156 16.20 3.05 -5.35
N VAL A 157 16.25 4.14 -4.56
CA VAL A 157 16.50 4.08 -3.11
C VAL A 157 15.42 3.26 -2.40
N PHE A 158 14.16 3.40 -2.81
CA PHE A 158 13.06 2.65 -2.23
C PHE A 158 13.17 1.14 -2.48
N ILE A 159 13.42 0.74 -3.73
CA ILE A 159 13.63 -0.68 -4.08
C ILE A 159 14.81 -1.25 -3.29
N LEU A 160 15.91 -0.50 -3.18
CA LEU A 160 17.08 -0.91 -2.41
C LEU A 160 16.76 -1.13 -0.92
N LEU A 161 16.01 -0.22 -0.30
CA LEU A 161 15.59 -0.33 1.10
C LEU A 161 14.70 -1.56 1.34
N LEU A 162 13.74 -1.83 0.45
CA LEU A 162 12.90 -3.03 0.55
C LEU A 162 13.73 -4.31 0.44
N CYS A 163 14.67 -4.36 -0.51
CA CYS A 163 15.56 -5.52 -0.66
C CYS A 163 16.46 -5.76 0.56
N LEU A 164 16.91 -4.67 1.21
CA LEU A 164 17.70 -4.74 2.43
C LEU A 164 16.86 -5.25 3.61
N TRP A 165 15.64 -4.71 3.80
CA TRP A 165 14.71 -5.15 4.85
C TRP A 165 14.19 -6.57 4.67
N ALA A 166 13.98 -7.00 3.43
CA ALA A 166 13.57 -8.36 3.12
C ALA A 166 14.70 -9.39 3.30
N GLY A 167 15.93 -8.95 3.57
CA GLY A 167 17.08 -9.85 3.73
C GLY A 167 17.55 -10.50 2.42
N VAL A 168 17.11 -9.99 1.26
CA VAL A 168 17.44 -10.55 -0.06
C VAL A 168 18.91 -10.31 -0.40
N LEU A 169 19.42 -9.11 -0.10
CA LEU A 169 20.82 -8.75 -0.35
C LEU A 169 21.81 -9.54 0.54
N PRO A 170 21.58 -9.69 1.86
CA PRO A 170 22.39 -10.57 2.74
C PRO A 170 22.45 -12.05 2.33
N CYS A 171 21.51 -12.54 1.52
CA CYS A 171 21.54 -13.92 1.03
C CYS A 171 22.44 -14.07 -0.22
N SER A 172 22.60 -12.99 -1.01
CA SER A 172 23.43 -12.95 -2.22
C SER A 172 24.92 -12.65 -1.96
N TRP A 173 25.22 -11.97 -0.86
CA TRP A 173 26.58 -11.89 -0.30
C TRP A 173 26.65 -12.93 0.81
N GLY A 174 27.18 -14.11 0.47
CA GLY A 174 27.25 -15.26 1.36
C GLY A 174 27.70 -14.89 2.77
N ALA A 175 27.19 -15.63 3.74
CA ALA A 175 27.58 -15.58 5.14
C ALA A 175 29.10 -15.42 5.31
N ALA A 176 29.55 -14.18 5.47
CA ALA A 176 30.85 -13.82 5.99
C ALA A 176 30.59 -12.97 7.25
N GLY A 177 29.89 -13.58 8.21
CA GLY A 177 29.95 -13.11 9.59
C GLY A 177 31.35 -13.44 10.12
N PRO A 178 32.02 -12.50 10.82
CA PRO A 178 33.33 -12.77 11.38
C PRO A 178 33.22 -13.95 12.35
N SER A 179 34.11 -14.92 12.18
CA SER A 179 34.36 -16.00 13.13
C SER A 179 34.56 -15.40 14.53
N ILE A 180 33.56 -15.55 15.38
CA ILE A 180 33.68 -15.30 16.82
C ILE A 180 34.71 -16.32 17.32
N LEU A 181 35.92 -15.84 17.58
CA LEU A 181 36.97 -16.61 18.25
C LEU A 181 36.43 -17.11 19.61
N PRO A 182 36.72 -18.35 20.02
CA PRO A 182 36.40 -18.79 21.37
C PRO A 182 37.24 -17.96 22.36
N ALA A 183 36.59 -17.40 23.37
CA ALA A 183 37.26 -16.70 24.46
C ALA A 183 38.20 -17.68 25.20
N PRO A 184 39.45 -17.30 25.50
CA PRO A 184 40.32 -18.12 26.33
C PRO A 184 39.96 -17.97 27.81
N HIS A 185 39.72 -19.11 28.45
CA HIS A 185 39.70 -19.46 29.89
C HIS A 185 38.98 -18.55 30.89
#